data_AF-A0A2I0TDE6-F1
#
_entry.id   AF-A0A2I0TDE6-F1
#
_cell.length_a   1.000
_cell.length_b   1.000
_cell.length_c   1.000
_cell.angle_alpha   90.00
_cell.angle_beta   90.00
_cell.angle_gamma   90.00
#
_symmetry.space_group_name_H-M   'P 1'
#
loop_
_entity.id
_entity.type
_entity.pdbx_description
1 polymer ?
#
loop_
_entity_poly.entity_id
_entity_poly.type
_entity_poly.pdbx_seq_one_letter_code
_entity_poly.pdbx_strand_id
1 'polypeptide(L)'
;MDLPDPADPTALPKHILNIWAIVLIILATILIMTALVLCPATAVIIYRVKCYGSVQGTIYDYGALTIDGDEYIPFRKYAGKMVLFVNVATY
;
A
#
# COMPACT_ATOMS: atom_id res chain seq x y z
N MET A 1 -26.79 -53.17 -43.77
CA MET A 1 -27.15 -51.74 -43.90
C MET A 1 -26.80 -51.19 -42.54
N ASP A 2 -25.55 -50.84 -42.32
CA ASP A 2 -25.08 -50.43 -41.00
C ASP A 2 -24.25 -49.16 -41.21
N LEU A 3 -24.93 -48.08 -40.82
CA LEU A 3 -24.60 -46.68 -41.04
C LEU A 3 -23.34 -46.30 -40.25
N PRO A 4 -22.43 -45.46 -40.80
CA PRO A 4 -21.30 -44.97 -40.03
C PRO A 4 -21.79 -44.10 -38.87
N ASP A 5 -21.43 -44.48 -37.65
CA ASP A 5 -21.77 -43.77 -36.42
C ASP A 5 -21.19 -42.33 -36.44
N PRO A 6 -22.02 -41.29 -36.23
CA PRO A 6 -21.59 -39.91 -36.38
C PRO A 6 -20.82 -39.47 -35.13
N ALA A 7 -19.56 -39.10 -35.34
CA ALA A 7 -18.79 -38.15 -34.53
C ALA A 7 -19.11 -38.17 -33.03
N ASP A 8 -18.45 -39.05 -32.27
CA ASP A 8 -18.40 -38.97 -30.82
C ASP A 8 -17.90 -37.56 -30.40
N PRO A 9 -18.75 -36.71 -29.81
CA PRO A 9 -18.38 -35.35 -29.42
C PRO A 9 -17.48 -35.31 -28.18
N THR A 10 -17.13 -36.47 -27.61
CA THR A 10 -16.34 -36.58 -26.37
C THR A 10 -14.84 -36.77 -26.58
N ALA A 11 -14.38 -36.91 -27.82
CA ALA A 11 -12.96 -36.90 -28.18
C ALA A 11 -12.37 -35.48 -28.27
N LEU A 12 -12.79 -34.57 -27.39
CA LEU A 12 -12.06 -33.32 -27.17
C LEU A 12 -10.66 -33.71 -26.64
N PRO A 13 -9.54 -33.22 -27.20
CA PRO A 13 -8.22 -33.64 -26.78
C PRO A 13 -8.00 -33.23 -25.32
N LYS A 14 -8.13 -34.18 -24.38
CA LYS A 14 -7.98 -33.97 -22.92
C LYS A 14 -6.69 -33.21 -22.58
N HIS A 15 -5.65 -33.40 -23.38
CA HIS A 15 -4.38 -32.68 -23.34
C HIS A 15 -4.53 -31.15 -23.44
N ILE A 16 -5.40 -30.65 -24.32
CA ILE A 16 -5.55 -29.21 -24.55
C ILE A 16 -6.20 -28.55 -23.32
N LEU A 17 -7.25 -29.17 -22.78
CA LEU A 17 -7.94 -28.67 -21.59
C LEU A 17 -7.02 -28.65 -20.37
N ASN A 18 -6.15 -29.66 -20.23
CA ASN A 18 -5.14 -29.71 -19.18
C ASN A 18 -4.08 -28.60 -19.33
N ILE A 19 -3.67 -28.26 -20.55
CA ILE A 19 -2.73 -27.15 -20.80
C ILE A 19 -3.36 -25.82 -20.38
N TRP A 20 -4.60 -25.56 -20.81
CA TRP A 20 -5.31 -24.35 -20.39
C TRP A 20 -5.47 -24.27 -18.87
N ALA A 21 -5.76 -25.39 -18.20
CA ALA A 21 -5.84 -25.45 -16.74
C ALA A 21 -4.50 -25.11 -16.06
N ILE A 22 -3.38 -25.65 -16.56
CA ILE A 22 -2.03 -25.34 -16.04
C ILE A 22 -1.69 -23.86 -16.24
N VAL A 23 -1.97 -23.31 -17.42
CA VAL A 23 -1.73 -21.88 -17.72
C VAL A 23 -2.52 -21.00 -16.75
N LEU A 24 -3.79 -21.31 -16.50
CA LEU A 24 -4.62 -20.56 -15.55
C LEU A 24 -4.10 -20.65 -14.12
N ILE A 25 -3.61 -21.81 -13.68
CA ILE A 25 -3.01 -21.97 -12.35
C ILE A 25 -1.74 -21.14 -12.20
N ILE A 26 -0.87 -21.13 -13.23
CA ILE A 26 0.35 -20.31 -13.23
C ILE A 26 -0.01 -18.82 -13.19
N LEU A 27 -0.99 -18.39 -13.98
CA LEU A 27 -1.44 -16.99 -14.00
C LEU A 27 -2.03 -16.56 -12.65
N ALA A 28 -2.84 -17.43 -12.03
CA ALA A 28 -3.43 -17.18 -10.72
C ALA A 28 -2.35 -17.07 -9.64
N THR A 29 -1.37 -17.99 -9.63
CA THR A 29 -0.27 -17.96 -8.64
C THR A 29 0.63 -16.74 -8.80
N ILE A 30 0.93 -16.30 -10.03
CA ILE A 30 1.68 -15.06 -10.30
C ILE A 30 0.90 -13.84 -9.78
N LEU A 31 -0.41 -13.77 -10.04
CA LEU A 31 -1.25 -12.68 -9.52
C LEU A 31 -1.28 -12.66 -8.00
N ILE A 32 -1.43 -13.81 -7.36
CA ILE A 32 -1.44 -13.93 -5.89
C ILE A 32 -0.09 -13.51 -5.30
N MET A 33 1.03 -13.99 -5.85
CA MET A 33 2.38 -13.64 -5.38
C MET A 33 2.66 -12.15 -5.59
N THR A 34 2.25 -11.59 -6.73
CA THR A 34 2.40 -10.16 -7.01
C THR A 34 1.57 -9.32 -6.06
N ALA A 35 0.31 -9.67 -5.82
CA ALA A 35 -0.56 -8.98 -4.87
C ALA A 35 -0.03 -9.08 -3.42
N LEU A 36 0.44 -10.26 -3.01
CA LEU A 36 1.00 -10.49 -1.68
C LEU A 36 2.29 -9.69 -1.43
N VAL A 37 3.11 -9.49 -2.47
CA VAL A 37 4.34 -8.68 -2.39
C VAL A 37 4.04 -7.17 -2.49
N LEU A 38 3.04 -6.76 -3.27
CA LEU A 38 2.65 -5.35 -3.41
C LEU A 38 1.86 -4.83 -2.20
N CYS A 39 1.08 -5.69 -1.53
CA CYS A 39 0.29 -5.36 -0.33
C CYS A 39 1.11 -4.75 0.81
N PRO A 40 2.22 -5.35 1.29
CA PRO A 40 3.01 -4.81 2.38
C PRO A 40 3.77 -3.55 1.99
N ALA A 41 4.29 -3.45 0.76
CA ALA A 41 4.98 -2.25 0.29
C ALA A 41 4.04 -1.03 0.28
N THR A 42 2.79 -1.23 -0.15
CA THR A 42 1.76 -0.16 -0.15
C THR A 42 1.30 0.17 1.27
N ALA A 43 1.13 -0.83 2.14
CA ALA A 43 0.69 -0.63 3.52
C ALA A 43 1.72 0.13 4.38
N VAL A 44 3.03 -0.14 4.21
CA VAL A 44 4.10 0.55 4.94
C VAL A 44 4.18 2.04 4.57
N ILE A 45 3.95 2.39 3.30
CA ILE A 45 3.93 3.78 2.83
C ILE A 45 2.76 4.54 3.45
N ILE A 46 1.57 3.93 3.51
CA ILE A 46 0.37 4.57 4.09
C ILE A 46 0.52 4.77 5.61
N TYR A 47 1.16 3.83 6.32
CA TYR A 47 1.29 3.92 7.78
C TYR A 47 2.17 5.09 8.24
N ARG A 48 3.17 5.48 7.43
CA ARG A 48 4.08 6.59 7.77
C ARG A 48 3.42 7.98 7.72
N VAL A 49 2.26 8.11 7.07
CA VAL A 49 1.60 9.41 6.82
C VAL A 49 0.25 9.53 7.56
N LYS A 50 0.07 8.80 8.66
CA LYS A 50 -1.07 9.04 9.56
C LYS A 50 -0.66 9.97 10.70
N CYS A 51 -0.11 11.14 10.34
CA CYS A 51 -0.21 12.31 11.22
C CYS A 51 -1.70 12.50 11.49
N TYR A 52 -2.10 12.58 12.76
CA TYR A 52 -3.48 12.60 13.24
C TYR A 52 -4.40 13.49 12.38
N GLY A 53 -5.03 12.93 11.34
CA GLY A 53 -5.92 13.68 10.45
C GLY A 53 -7.24 14.11 11.13
N SER A 54 -7.43 13.72 12.39
CA SER A 54 -8.57 14.07 13.21
C SER A 54 -8.42 15.41 13.94
N VAL A 55 -7.20 15.97 14.05
CA VAL A 55 -7.01 17.30 14.63
C VAL A 55 -7.06 18.34 13.53
N GLN A 56 -7.98 19.30 13.67
CA GLN A 56 -8.04 20.48 12.83
C GLN A 56 -6.87 21.40 13.19
N GLY A 57 -6.11 21.83 12.19
CA GLY A 57 -4.99 22.77 12.37
C GLY A 57 -3.64 22.20 11.99
N THR A 58 -2.63 23.06 11.97
CA THR A 58 -1.24 22.70 11.69
C THR A 58 -0.35 23.23 12.80
N ILE A 59 0.92 22.81 12.83
CA ILE A 59 1.88 23.40 13.79
C ILE A 59 2.02 24.92 13.60
N TYR A 60 1.66 25.47 12.44
CA TYR A 60 1.83 26.88 12.11
C TYR A 60 0.88 27.82 12.88
N ASP A 61 -0.15 27.27 13.51
CA ASP A 61 -1.09 28.01 14.35
C ASP A 61 -0.54 28.23 15.78
N TYR A 62 0.62 27.63 16.09
CA TYR A 62 1.27 27.67 17.39
C TYR A 62 2.66 28.31 17.31
N GLY A 63 3.23 28.53 18.48
CA GLY A 63 4.58 29.04 18.67
C GLY A 63 5.03 28.81 20.11
N ALA A 64 6.29 29.10 20.39
CA ALA A 64 6.86 28.99 21.72
C ALA A 64 7.71 30.21 22.06
N LEU A 65 7.80 30.52 23.34
CA LEU A 65 8.79 31.46 23.85
C LEU A 65 10.17 30.78 23.86
N THR A 66 11.20 31.53 23.48
CA THR A 66 12.59 31.08 23.60
C THR A 66 12.96 30.78 25.04
N ILE A 67 14.02 30.00 25.24
CA ILE A 67 14.50 29.64 26.59
C ILE A 67 14.89 30.87 27.42
N ASP A 68 15.38 31.92 26.74
CA ASP A 68 15.73 33.20 27.36
C ASP A 68 14.49 34.03 27.74
N GLY A 69 13.31 33.70 27.18
CA GLY A 69 12.05 34.36 27.47
C GLY A 69 11.80 35.67 26.70
N ASP A 70 12.78 36.15 25.93
CA ASP A 70 12.74 37.47 25.30
C ASP A 70 11.96 37.50 23.97
N GLU A 71 11.94 36.37 23.25
CA GLU A 71 11.32 36.29 21.92
C GLU A 71 10.29 35.18 21.85
N TYR A 72 9.09 35.51 21.35
CA TYR A 72 8.09 34.54 20.94
C TYR A 72 8.29 34.15 19.47
N ILE A 73 8.54 32.87 19.22
CA ILE A 73 8.78 32.34 17.87
C ILE A 73 7.54 31.57 17.38
N PRO A 74 6.77 32.12 16.42
CA PRO A 74 5.69 31.39 15.77
C PRO A 74 6.25 30.29 14.86
N PHE A 75 5.71 29.08 14.95
CA PHE A 75 6.20 27.93 14.18
C PHE A 75 5.96 28.05 12.68
N ARG A 76 5.07 28.96 12.25
CA ARG A 76 4.92 29.33 10.82
C ARG A 76 6.22 29.81 10.17
N LYS A 77 7.18 30.32 10.96
CA LYS A 77 8.53 30.68 10.48
C LYS A 77 9.31 29.50 9.89
N TYR A 78 8.93 28.26 10.24
CA TYR A 78 9.54 27.03 9.74
C TYR A 78 8.74 26.38 8.59
N ALA A 79 7.82 27.10 7.94
CA ALA A 79 7.08 26.58 6.80
C ALA A 79 8.03 26.06 5.69
N GLY A 80 7.75 24.85 5.21
CA GLY A 80 8.59 24.18 4.21
C GLY A 80 9.83 23.47 4.76
N LYS A 81 10.03 23.44 6.08
CA LYS A 81 11.10 22.67 6.74
C LYS A 81 10.52 21.47 7.49
N MET A 82 11.30 20.40 7.58
CA MET A 82 11.00 19.27 8.48
C MET A 82 11.34 19.69 9.92
N VAL A 83 10.38 19.55 10.84
CA VAL A 83 10.50 19.97 12.24
C VAL A 83 10.34 18.75 13.15
N LEU A 84 11.27 18.58 14.09
CA LEU A 84 11.25 17.53 15.12
C LEU A 84 11.02 18.17 16.50
N PHE A 85 9.94 17.80 17.17
CA PHE A 85 9.67 18.23 18.55
C PHE A 85 10.25 17.22 19.53
N VAL A 86 11.12 17.69 20.45
CA VAL A 86 11.77 16.87 21.47
C VAL A 86 11.49 17.51 22.84
N ASN A 87 10.93 16.74 23.77
CA ASN A 87 10.79 17.14 25.16
C ASN A 87 12.11 16.83 25.89
N VAL A 88 12.69 17.81 26.59
CA VAL A 88 13.95 17.68 27.33
C VAL A 88 13.71 17.93 28.82
N ALA A 89 14.46 17.24 29.68
CA ALA A 89 14.50 17.45 31.13
C ALA A 89 15.92 17.21 31.64
N THR A 90 16.36 18.00 32.62
CA THR A 90 17.66 17.85 33.31
C THR A 90 17.43 17.34 34.73
N TYR A 91 18.33 16.53 35.25
CA TYR A 91 18.30 15.99 36.61
C TYR A 91 18.90 16.96 37.63
#